data_AF-A0A0N4UTH0-F1
#
_entry.id   AF-A0A0N4UTH0-F1
#
_cell.length_a   1.000
_cell.length_b   1.000
_cell.length_c   1.000
_cell.angle_alpha   90.00
_cell.angle_beta   90.00
_cell.angle_gamma   90.00
#
_symmetry.space_group_name_H-M   'P 1'
#
loop_
_entity.id
_entity.type
_entity.pdbx_description
1 polymer ?
#
loop_
_entity_poly.entity_id
_entity_poly.type
_entity_poly.pdbx_seq_one_letter_code
_entity_poly.pdbx_strand_id
1 'polypeptide(L)'
;MMNFNRAIAIEETDLFEWSYGVIIDAGSTGSRLFLYKWKVVSENKLIDIHPVFDNFNLPVVKKVTPGLSSFSDSPDSATGYMKPLFDYVNSYVPETKVLYTPVFIFATAGMRLLSLSSQEAILQNLRTNLPSVTRMHIVPENIRVIEGKWEGIYSWIAVNYILGRFDENISGSHRKSTVGMADMGGASVQIAFEVGKKDSTSGGGYEEVNLGCTNDDLYKYRLFVTTFLGYGVNEGLRKYEQSLNRSITFDNDTAPVIVKDPCLPLNLVKRVGAKNSSYFIRKGTGNWEECFLDVSKLITESSEPQCYKEKCYLGKVVAPSLSLSSIELYGFSEYWFSLEDVLDLGGTYNFSAVVTKARRFCRQ
;
A
#
# COMPACT_ATOMS: atom_id res chain seq x y z
N MET A 1 -15.41 23.73 -44.62
CA MET A 1 -16.49 23.22 -43.74
C MET A 1 -16.35 21.71 -43.53
N MET A 2 -15.14 21.24 -43.21
CA MET A 2 -14.83 19.82 -42.95
C MET A 2 -13.76 19.81 -41.85
N ASN A 3 -14.14 19.36 -40.65
CA ASN A 3 -13.30 18.77 -39.58
C ASN A 3 -13.93 18.85 -38.19
N PHE A 4 -15.05 19.55 -37.98
CA PHE A 4 -15.77 19.52 -36.70
C PHE A 4 -16.50 18.18 -36.45
N ASN A 5 -17.15 17.63 -37.47
CA ASN A 5 -17.92 16.38 -37.32
C ASN A 5 -17.07 15.13 -37.05
N ARG A 6 -15.76 15.16 -37.39
CA ARG A 6 -14.87 14.01 -37.18
C ARG A 6 -14.33 13.97 -35.75
N ALA A 7 -14.06 15.12 -35.14
CA ALA A 7 -13.62 15.21 -33.73
C ALA A 7 -14.77 14.87 -32.77
N ILE A 8 -15.98 15.40 -33.03
CA ILE A 8 -17.18 15.11 -32.24
C ILE A 8 -17.57 13.62 -32.34
N ALA A 9 -17.48 13.03 -33.54
CA ALA A 9 -17.76 11.61 -33.71
C ALA A 9 -16.73 10.70 -33.01
N ILE A 10 -15.45 11.10 -32.93
CA ILE A 10 -14.41 10.36 -32.20
C ILE A 10 -14.67 10.42 -30.69
N GLU A 11 -15.01 11.60 -30.14
CA GLU A 11 -15.41 11.77 -28.73
C GLU A 11 -16.68 10.98 -28.38
N GLU A 12 -17.71 10.99 -29.24
CA GLU A 12 -18.93 10.20 -29.03
C GLU A 12 -18.69 8.69 -29.10
N THR A 13 -17.84 8.20 -30.01
CA THR A 13 -17.51 6.77 -30.06
C THR A 13 -16.70 6.30 -28.87
N ASP A 14 -15.82 7.14 -28.32
CA ASP A 14 -15.03 6.83 -27.12
C ASP A 14 -15.94 6.72 -25.89
N LEU A 15 -16.99 7.54 -25.78
CA LEU A 15 -17.94 7.53 -24.67
C LEU A 15 -18.71 6.19 -24.52
N PHE A 16 -18.94 5.43 -25.61
CA PHE A 16 -19.65 4.15 -25.52
C PHE A 16 -18.73 2.96 -25.25
N GLU A 17 -17.46 3.01 -25.67
CA GLU A 17 -16.50 1.91 -25.54
C GLU A 17 -15.99 1.73 -24.10
N TRP A 18 -15.74 2.83 -23.39
CA TRP A 18 -15.14 2.76 -22.05
C TRP A 18 -16.17 2.49 -20.95
N SER A 19 -15.78 1.61 -20.02
CA SER A 19 -16.36 1.46 -18.69
C SER A 19 -15.50 2.21 -17.68
N TYR A 20 -16.08 2.58 -16.55
CA TYR A 20 -15.42 3.36 -15.51
C TYR A 20 -15.53 2.64 -14.17
N GLY A 21 -14.59 2.84 -13.26
CA GLY A 21 -14.65 2.28 -11.93
C GLY A 21 -13.81 3.08 -10.96
N VAL A 22 -14.29 3.12 -9.72
CA VAL A 22 -13.69 3.89 -8.64
C VAL A 22 -13.06 2.92 -7.65
N ILE A 23 -11.77 3.10 -7.38
CA ILE A 23 -11.06 2.39 -6.31
C ILE A 23 -10.74 3.39 -5.21
N ILE A 24 -11.16 3.09 -3.98
CA ILE A 24 -10.82 3.85 -2.78
C ILE A 24 -9.92 2.98 -1.91
N ASP A 25 -8.63 3.32 -1.85
CA ASP A 25 -7.68 2.80 -0.87
C ASP A 25 -7.91 3.54 0.46
N ALA A 26 -8.49 2.84 1.44
CA ALA A 26 -8.71 3.36 2.79
C ALA A 26 -7.54 2.99 3.71
N GLY A 27 -6.45 3.75 3.56
CA GLY A 27 -5.21 3.63 4.32
C GLY A 27 -5.27 4.16 5.75
N SER A 28 -4.22 3.87 6.52
CA SER A 28 -4.11 4.27 7.94
C SER A 28 -3.96 5.79 8.14
N THR A 29 -3.35 6.50 7.19
CA THR A 29 -3.12 7.95 7.26
C THR A 29 -4.11 8.78 6.44
N GLY A 30 -4.95 8.14 5.64
CA GLY A 30 -5.92 8.79 4.77
C GLY A 30 -6.52 7.84 3.76
N SER A 31 -7.63 8.25 3.15
CA SER A 31 -8.25 7.52 2.04
C SER A 31 -7.98 8.21 0.71
N ARG A 32 -7.68 7.43 -0.33
CA ARG A 32 -7.36 7.92 -1.68
C ARG A 32 -8.30 7.28 -2.69
N LEU A 33 -9.02 8.13 -3.42
CA LEU A 33 -9.82 7.73 -4.57
C LEU A 33 -8.97 7.77 -5.83
N PHE A 34 -9.09 6.73 -6.65
CA PHE A 34 -8.56 6.61 -8.00
C PHE A 34 -9.70 6.32 -8.96
N LEU A 35 -9.77 7.07 -10.06
CA LEU A 35 -10.72 6.80 -11.15
C LEU A 35 -9.99 6.12 -12.31
N TYR A 36 -10.47 4.94 -12.69
CA TYR A 36 -9.99 4.19 -13.85
C TYR A 36 -11.09 4.09 -14.90
N LYS A 37 -10.65 3.97 -16.16
CA LYS A 37 -11.48 3.53 -17.27
C LYS A 37 -10.89 2.28 -17.89
N TRP A 38 -11.74 1.38 -18.37
CA TRP A 38 -11.28 0.21 -19.12
C TRP A 38 -12.19 -0.16 -20.28
N LYS A 39 -11.65 -0.93 -21.21
CA LYS A 39 -12.41 -1.57 -22.28
C LYS A 39 -12.00 -3.02 -22.48
N VAL A 40 -12.93 -3.81 -23.00
CA VAL A 40 -12.67 -5.20 -23.36
C VAL A 40 -12.00 -5.22 -24.74
N VAL A 41 -10.80 -5.81 -24.81
CA VAL A 41 -10.04 -5.91 -26.06
C VAL A 41 -10.51 -7.12 -26.87
N SER A 42 -10.52 -8.29 -26.26
CA SER A 42 -11.06 -9.55 -26.80
C SER A 42 -11.19 -10.58 -25.67
N GLU A 43 -11.86 -11.71 -25.92
CA GLU A 43 -12.05 -12.78 -24.91
C GLU A 43 -10.73 -13.40 -24.40
N ASN A 44 -9.66 -13.32 -25.19
CA ASN A 44 -8.37 -13.94 -24.90
C ASN A 44 -7.31 -12.95 -24.38
N LYS A 45 -7.69 -11.67 -24.16
CA LYS A 45 -6.78 -10.63 -23.70
C LYS A 45 -7.29 -10.02 -22.41
N LEU A 46 -6.35 -9.59 -21.56
CA LEU A 46 -6.70 -8.78 -20.39
C LEU A 46 -7.35 -7.47 -20.83
N ILE A 47 -8.18 -6.92 -19.95
CA ILE A 47 -8.80 -5.61 -20.17
C ILE A 47 -7.73 -4.52 -20.31
N ASP A 48 -8.03 -3.55 -21.16
CA ASP A 48 -7.20 -2.36 -21.36
C ASP A 48 -7.63 -1.31 -20.34
N ILE A 49 -6.85 -1.10 -19.28
CA ILE A 49 -7.17 -0.27 -18.11
C ILE A 49 -6.24 0.93 -18.08
N HIS A 50 -6.82 2.13 -17.96
CA HIS A 50 -6.09 3.38 -17.84
C HIS A 50 -6.63 4.24 -16.69
N PRO A 51 -5.79 5.04 -16.02
CA PRO A 51 -6.29 6.11 -15.18
C PRO A 51 -7.07 7.10 -16.05
N VAL A 52 -8.14 7.67 -15.50
CA VAL A 52 -8.77 8.84 -16.11
C VAL A 52 -7.90 10.05 -15.81
N PHE A 53 -7.71 10.92 -16.79
CA PHE A 53 -6.93 12.16 -16.67
C PHE A 53 -7.87 13.37 -16.64
N ASP A 54 -7.51 14.38 -15.86
CA ASP A 54 -8.19 15.67 -15.83
C ASP A 54 -7.74 16.58 -16.99
N ASN A 55 -8.27 17.81 -17.01
CA ASN A 55 -7.96 18.80 -18.04
C ASN A 55 -6.50 19.28 -18.04
N PHE A 56 -5.73 18.96 -16.98
CA PHE A 56 -4.30 19.24 -16.87
C PHE A 56 -3.44 18.03 -17.19
N ASN A 57 -4.04 16.96 -17.71
CA ASN A 57 -3.38 15.70 -18.01
C ASN A 57 -2.78 15.04 -16.75
N LEU A 58 -3.41 15.25 -15.59
CA LEU A 58 -3.07 14.59 -14.33
C LEU A 58 -4.08 13.48 -14.02
N PRO A 59 -3.63 12.33 -13.47
CA PRO A 59 -4.56 11.27 -13.05
C PRO A 59 -5.60 11.80 -12.06
N VAL A 60 -6.87 11.44 -12.28
CA VAL A 60 -7.99 11.80 -11.41
C VAL A 60 -7.85 11.03 -10.10
N VAL A 61 -7.17 11.66 -9.14
CA VAL A 61 -6.88 11.13 -7.81
C VAL A 61 -7.25 12.17 -6.76
N LYS A 62 -7.94 11.74 -5.70
CA LYS A 62 -8.27 12.62 -4.56
C LYS A 62 -7.97 11.94 -3.25
N LYS A 63 -7.31 12.66 -2.34
CA LYS A 63 -7.01 12.21 -0.98
C LYS A 63 -7.82 13.00 0.04
N VAL A 64 -8.27 12.32 1.08
CA VAL A 64 -8.80 12.90 2.33
C VAL A 64 -8.04 12.34 3.53
N THR A 65 -8.03 13.08 4.63
CA THR A 65 -7.40 12.72 5.90
C THR A 65 -8.35 13.07 7.06
N PRO A 66 -8.32 12.37 8.21
CA PRO A 66 -7.38 11.31 8.61
C PRO A 66 -7.70 9.96 7.93
N GLY A 67 -7.05 8.85 8.33
CA GLY A 67 -7.41 7.52 7.81
C GLY A 67 -8.74 6.99 8.33
N LEU A 68 -9.38 6.07 7.60
CA LEU A 68 -10.70 5.51 7.94
C LEU A 68 -10.73 4.87 9.34
N SER A 69 -9.61 4.31 9.80
CA SER A 69 -9.52 3.71 11.14
C SER A 69 -9.69 4.71 12.30
N SER A 70 -9.59 6.01 12.03
CA SER A 70 -9.74 7.07 13.05
C SER A 70 -11.19 7.24 13.51
N PHE A 71 -12.14 6.61 12.82
CA PHE A 71 -13.57 6.66 13.13
C PHE A 71 -14.02 5.47 13.98
N SER A 72 -13.11 4.75 14.64
CA SER A 72 -13.45 3.62 15.53
C SER A 72 -14.45 4.01 16.62
N ASP A 73 -14.29 5.22 17.17
CA ASP A 73 -15.11 5.73 18.27
C ASP A 73 -16.31 6.53 17.76
N SER A 74 -16.39 6.80 16.45
CA SER A 74 -17.48 7.54 15.80
C SER A 74 -17.83 6.99 14.40
N PRO A 75 -18.27 5.71 14.30
CA PRO A 75 -18.52 5.07 13.00
C PRO A 75 -19.52 5.83 12.11
N ASP A 76 -20.48 6.53 12.71
CA ASP A 76 -21.50 7.31 11.99
C ASP A 76 -20.93 8.46 11.15
N SER A 77 -19.72 8.91 11.46
CA SER A 77 -19.03 9.97 10.71
C SER A 77 -18.32 9.46 9.45
N ALA A 78 -18.18 8.14 9.27
CA ALA A 78 -17.40 7.54 8.18
C ALA A 78 -17.94 7.90 6.79
N THR A 79 -19.27 7.92 6.62
CA THR A 79 -19.90 8.30 5.35
C THR A 79 -19.66 9.76 5.00
N GLY A 80 -19.82 10.67 5.98
CA GLY A 80 -19.54 12.10 5.79
C GLY A 80 -18.08 12.34 5.42
N TYR A 81 -17.15 11.57 6.01
CA TYR A 81 -15.73 11.59 5.68
C TYR A 81 -15.43 11.18 4.22
N MET A 82 -16.18 10.23 3.65
CA MET A 82 -15.99 9.78 2.26
C MET A 82 -16.62 10.72 1.22
N LYS A 83 -17.63 11.51 1.60
CA LYS A 83 -18.40 12.38 0.69
C LYS A 83 -17.53 13.27 -0.23
N PRO A 84 -16.46 13.94 0.25
CA PRO A 84 -15.62 14.78 -0.62
C PRO A 84 -14.93 14.01 -1.76
N LEU A 85 -14.70 12.71 -1.60
CA LEU A 85 -14.16 11.87 -2.68
C LEU A 85 -15.18 11.68 -3.80
N PHE A 86 -16.44 11.41 -3.43
CA PHE A 86 -17.53 11.23 -4.39
C PHE A 86 -17.92 12.53 -5.09
N ASP A 87 -18.00 13.64 -4.34
CA ASP A 87 -18.26 14.96 -4.90
C ASP A 87 -17.22 15.33 -5.98
N TYR A 88 -15.95 14.98 -5.75
CA TYR A 88 -14.86 15.21 -6.70
C TYR A 88 -15.02 14.37 -7.98
N VAL A 89 -15.16 13.05 -7.84
CA VAL A 89 -15.12 12.13 -8.99
C VAL A 89 -16.35 12.24 -9.89
N ASN A 90 -17.49 12.70 -9.36
CA ASN A 90 -18.74 12.80 -10.10
C ASN A 90 -18.65 13.71 -11.35
N SER A 91 -17.72 14.67 -11.36
CA SER A 91 -17.50 15.56 -12.52
C SER A 91 -16.71 14.92 -13.67
N TYR A 92 -16.07 13.76 -13.44
CA TYR A 92 -15.17 13.11 -14.42
C TYR A 92 -15.78 11.86 -15.06
N VAL A 93 -16.91 11.37 -14.54
CA VAL A 93 -17.60 10.19 -15.10
C VAL A 93 -18.76 10.68 -15.98
N PRO A 94 -18.86 10.24 -17.24
CA PRO A 94 -19.98 10.60 -18.10
C PRO A 94 -21.32 10.24 -17.47
N GLU A 95 -22.31 11.14 -17.57
CA GLU A 95 -23.61 11.01 -16.91
C GLU A 95 -24.31 9.66 -17.18
N THR A 96 -24.21 9.16 -18.42
CA THR A 96 -24.76 7.87 -18.85
C THR A 96 -24.05 6.65 -18.26
N LYS A 97 -22.84 6.82 -17.72
CA LYS A 97 -21.99 5.77 -17.15
C LYS A 97 -22.00 5.78 -15.62
N VAL A 98 -22.47 6.85 -14.97
CA VAL A 98 -22.46 7.00 -13.50
C VAL A 98 -23.12 5.80 -12.80
N LEU A 99 -24.34 5.44 -13.20
CA LEU A 99 -25.10 4.33 -12.58
C LEU A 99 -24.44 2.95 -12.75
N TYR A 100 -23.51 2.81 -13.70
CA TYR A 100 -22.82 1.56 -14.01
C TYR A 100 -21.38 1.54 -13.52
N THR A 101 -20.91 2.61 -12.89
CA THR A 101 -19.54 2.74 -12.40
C THR A 101 -19.43 2.05 -11.03
N PRO A 102 -18.84 0.85 -10.91
CA PRO A 102 -18.66 0.20 -9.62
C PRO A 102 -17.69 0.98 -8.73
N VAL A 103 -17.99 0.98 -7.45
CA VAL A 103 -17.11 1.53 -6.40
C VAL A 103 -16.56 0.38 -5.57
N PHE A 104 -15.24 0.38 -5.39
CA PHE A 104 -14.53 -0.52 -4.50
C PHE A 104 -13.88 0.27 -3.39
N ILE A 105 -14.16 -0.09 -2.13
CA ILE A 105 -13.56 0.53 -0.96
C ILE A 105 -12.79 -0.56 -0.22
N PHE A 106 -11.48 -0.57 -0.40
CA PHE A 106 -10.60 -1.54 0.22
C PHE A 106 -9.85 -0.89 1.36
N ALA A 107 -10.27 -1.24 2.56
CA ALA A 107 -9.60 -0.85 3.79
C ALA A 107 -8.40 -1.73 4.06
N THR A 108 -7.28 -1.11 4.44
CA THR A 108 -5.97 -1.79 4.54
C THR A 108 -5.53 -1.92 6.01
N ALA A 109 -4.21 -1.93 6.26
CA ALA A 109 -3.61 -2.21 7.56
C ALA A 109 -4.16 -1.38 8.74
N GLY A 110 -4.53 -0.10 8.53
CA GLY A 110 -5.07 0.73 9.61
C GLY A 110 -6.36 0.16 10.21
N MET A 111 -7.26 -0.34 9.36
CA MET A 111 -8.50 -0.98 9.82
C MET A 111 -8.23 -2.36 10.43
N ARG A 112 -7.24 -3.11 9.91
CA ARG A 112 -6.83 -4.42 10.47
C ARG A 112 -6.33 -4.34 11.92
N LEU A 113 -5.86 -3.17 12.36
CA LEU A 113 -5.41 -2.93 13.74
C LEU A 113 -6.56 -2.68 14.73
N LEU A 114 -7.79 -2.43 14.25
CA LEU A 114 -8.97 -2.23 15.10
C LEU A 114 -9.59 -3.56 15.54
N SER A 115 -10.45 -3.52 16.56
CA SER A 115 -11.30 -4.67 16.89
C SER A 115 -12.27 -4.98 15.75
N LEU A 116 -12.64 -6.26 15.58
CA LEU A 116 -13.60 -6.68 14.54
C LEU A 116 -14.94 -5.93 14.65
N SER A 117 -15.39 -5.64 15.88
CA SER A 117 -16.61 -4.86 16.12
C SER A 117 -16.50 -3.43 15.58
N SER A 118 -15.36 -2.78 15.79
CA SER A 118 -15.11 -1.42 15.28
C SER A 118 -14.98 -1.40 13.77
N GLN A 119 -14.29 -2.41 13.20
CA GLN A 119 -14.19 -2.57 11.75
C GLN A 119 -15.58 -2.68 11.12
N GLU A 120 -16.41 -3.60 11.62
CA GLU A 120 -17.73 -3.84 11.05
C GLU A 120 -18.68 -2.66 11.23
N ALA A 121 -18.64 -1.96 12.38
CA ALA A 121 -19.46 -0.77 12.59
C ALA A 121 -19.19 0.33 11.55
N ILE A 122 -17.91 0.57 11.23
CA ILE A 122 -17.50 1.54 10.20
C ILE A 122 -17.93 1.06 8.81
N LEU A 123 -17.65 -0.18 8.45
CA LEU A 123 -17.97 -0.71 7.11
C LEU A 123 -19.48 -0.76 6.89
N GLN A 124 -20.26 -1.14 7.89
CA GLN A 124 -21.71 -1.17 7.80
C GLN A 124 -22.29 0.23 7.63
N ASN A 125 -21.75 1.25 8.33
CA ASN A 125 -22.14 2.63 8.10
C ASN A 125 -21.96 3.03 6.62
N LEU A 126 -20.81 2.70 6.02
CA LEU A 126 -20.54 2.97 4.61
C LEU A 126 -21.48 2.20 3.67
N ARG A 127 -21.66 0.89 3.90
CA ARG A 127 -22.54 0.04 3.08
C ARG A 127 -23.98 0.54 3.07
N THR A 128 -24.49 1.00 4.21
CA THR A 128 -25.87 1.48 4.34
C THR A 128 -26.06 2.87 3.73
N ASN A 129 -25.12 3.80 3.96
CA ASN A 129 -25.39 5.21 3.68
C ASN A 129 -24.78 5.73 2.37
N LEU A 130 -23.73 5.10 1.82
CA LEU A 130 -23.15 5.54 0.54
C LEU A 130 -24.10 5.56 -0.67
N PRO A 131 -25.11 4.66 -0.79
CA PRO A 131 -26.11 4.75 -1.85
C PRO A 131 -26.94 6.06 -1.82
N SER A 132 -27.00 6.75 -0.68
CA SER A 132 -27.64 8.07 -0.55
C SER A 132 -26.71 9.24 -0.90
N VAL A 133 -25.40 8.99 -0.97
CA VAL A 133 -24.36 10.00 -1.21
C VAL A 133 -23.96 10.06 -2.68
N THR A 134 -24.00 8.93 -3.40
CA THR A 134 -23.60 8.84 -4.81
C THR A 134 -24.56 7.96 -5.61
N ARG A 135 -24.73 8.29 -6.90
CA ARG A 135 -25.47 7.47 -7.86
C ARG A 135 -24.62 6.34 -8.45
N MET A 136 -23.32 6.31 -8.16
CA MET A 136 -22.43 5.24 -8.61
C MET A 136 -22.86 3.89 -8.03
N HIS A 137 -22.46 2.80 -8.69
CA HIS A 137 -22.88 1.46 -8.32
C HIS A 137 -22.15 0.98 -7.06
N ILE A 138 -22.81 1.12 -5.91
CA ILE A 138 -22.33 0.63 -4.62
C ILE A 138 -22.76 -0.83 -4.44
N VAL A 139 -21.77 -1.71 -4.31
CA VAL A 139 -21.96 -3.13 -4.00
C VAL A 139 -21.39 -3.36 -2.59
N PRO A 140 -22.19 -3.78 -1.59
CA PRO A 140 -21.73 -3.92 -0.21
C PRO A 140 -20.48 -4.81 -0.04
N GLU A 141 -20.36 -5.85 -0.87
CA GLU A 141 -19.24 -6.80 -0.90
C GLU A 141 -17.93 -6.13 -1.34
N ASN A 142 -18.01 -5.04 -2.11
CA ASN A 142 -16.86 -4.25 -2.53
C ASN A 142 -16.36 -3.29 -1.45
N ILE A 143 -17.07 -3.18 -0.32
CA ILE A 143 -16.69 -2.39 0.86
C ILE A 143 -16.21 -3.34 1.94
N ARG A 144 -14.90 -3.53 2.04
CA ARG A 144 -14.30 -4.53 2.94
C ARG A 144 -12.91 -4.18 3.39
N VAL A 145 -12.50 -4.77 4.51
CA VAL A 145 -11.09 -4.83 4.91
C VAL A 145 -10.43 -5.95 4.11
N ILE A 146 -9.39 -5.64 3.34
CA ILE A 146 -8.65 -6.64 2.59
C ILE A 146 -7.52 -7.22 3.43
N GLU A 147 -7.26 -8.51 3.24
CA GLU A 147 -6.09 -9.15 3.84
C GLU A 147 -4.81 -8.58 3.23
N GLY A 148 -3.75 -8.53 4.03
CA GLY A 148 -2.46 -8.01 3.58
C GLY A 148 -1.89 -8.74 2.35
N LYS A 149 -2.16 -10.04 2.22
CA LYS A 149 -1.75 -10.81 1.04
C LYS A 149 -2.36 -10.24 -0.25
N TRP A 150 -3.62 -9.81 -0.22
CA TRP A 150 -4.28 -9.24 -1.40
C TRP A 150 -3.70 -7.88 -1.77
N GLU A 151 -3.26 -7.08 -0.80
CA GLU A 151 -2.51 -5.84 -1.09
C GLU A 151 -1.22 -6.16 -1.88
N GLY A 152 -0.46 -7.18 -1.45
CA GLY A 152 0.73 -7.65 -2.15
C GLY A 152 0.44 -8.18 -3.55
N ILE A 153 -0.59 -9.02 -3.69
CA ILE A 153 -1.04 -9.56 -4.99
C ILE A 153 -1.45 -8.43 -5.94
N TYR A 154 -2.30 -7.51 -5.50
CA TYR A 154 -2.78 -6.43 -6.37
C TYR A 154 -1.66 -5.50 -6.83
N SER A 155 -0.71 -5.17 -5.96
CA SER A 155 0.42 -4.33 -6.36
C SER A 155 1.45 -5.10 -7.21
N TRP A 156 1.59 -6.43 -7.02
CA TRP A 156 2.35 -7.29 -7.95
C TRP A 156 1.70 -7.33 -9.34
N ILE A 157 0.37 -7.45 -9.42
CA ILE A 157 -0.38 -7.36 -10.68
C ILE A 157 -0.15 -5.99 -11.32
N ALA A 158 -0.28 -4.91 -10.55
CA ALA A 158 -0.16 -3.54 -11.07
C ALA A 158 1.20 -3.27 -11.70
N VAL A 159 2.31 -3.59 -11.02
CA VAL A 159 3.66 -3.35 -11.57
C VAL A 159 3.91 -4.18 -12.83
N ASN A 160 3.48 -5.44 -12.84
CA ASN A 160 3.67 -6.30 -14.00
C ASN A 160 2.77 -5.92 -15.18
N TYR A 161 1.57 -5.40 -14.91
CA TYR A 161 0.69 -4.82 -15.92
C TYR A 161 1.33 -3.58 -16.57
N ILE A 162 1.78 -2.62 -15.76
CA ILE A 162 2.40 -1.37 -16.24
C ILE A 162 3.68 -1.66 -17.05
N LEU A 163 4.46 -2.67 -16.65
CA LEU A 163 5.66 -3.10 -17.37
C LEU A 163 5.36 -3.99 -18.60
N GLY A 164 4.09 -4.23 -18.94
CA GLY A 164 3.70 -5.06 -20.09
C GLY A 164 4.14 -6.52 -19.96
N ARG A 165 4.31 -7.04 -18.74
CA ARG A 165 4.76 -8.42 -18.49
C ARG A 165 3.66 -9.46 -18.78
N PHE A 166 2.41 -9.02 -18.87
CA PHE A 166 1.27 -9.86 -19.23
C PHE A 166 0.95 -9.87 -20.72
N ASP A 167 1.62 -9.04 -21.53
CA ASP A 167 1.35 -9.01 -22.98
C ASP A 167 1.86 -10.28 -23.67
N GLU A 168 1.09 -10.72 -24.68
CA GLU A 168 1.47 -11.85 -25.53
C GLU A 168 2.85 -11.63 -26.15
N ASN A 169 3.69 -12.68 -26.08
CA ASN A 169 5.01 -12.63 -26.67
C ASN A 169 4.90 -12.86 -28.19
N ILE A 170 5.36 -11.91 -29.01
CA ILE A 170 5.30 -11.95 -30.48
C ILE A 170 5.99 -13.22 -31.05
N SER A 171 6.88 -13.85 -30.27
CA SER A 171 7.68 -15.03 -30.63
C SER A 171 7.15 -16.38 -30.12
N GLY A 172 5.94 -16.43 -29.56
CA GLY A 172 5.12 -17.65 -29.51
C GLY A 172 5.61 -18.86 -28.70
N SER A 173 6.53 -18.72 -27.72
CA SER A 173 6.94 -19.89 -26.91
C SER A 173 7.09 -19.70 -25.41
N HIS A 174 7.27 -18.48 -24.89
CA HIS A 174 7.46 -18.28 -23.44
C HIS A 174 6.81 -16.96 -22.98
N ARG A 175 6.03 -17.02 -21.89
CA ARG A 175 5.54 -15.82 -21.20
C ARG A 175 6.71 -14.95 -20.71
N LYS A 176 6.54 -13.63 -20.70
CA LYS A 176 7.59 -12.72 -20.21
C LYS A 176 7.84 -12.98 -18.72
N SER A 177 9.10 -12.88 -18.29
CA SER A 177 9.43 -12.91 -16.87
C SER A 177 8.81 -11.71 -16.16
N THR A 178 8.18 -11.99 -15.03
CA THR A 178 7.59 -10.99 -14.14
C THR A 178 8.65 -10.44 -13.18
N VAL A 179 8.33 -9.31 -12.57
CA VAL A 179 9.13 -8.70 -11.49
C VAL A 179 8.45 -8.93 -10.15
N GLY A 180 9.21 -8.91 -9.07
CA GLY A 180 8.68 -8.87 -7.72
C GLY A 180 8.36 -7.43 -7.27
N MET A 181 7.59 -7.33 -6.20
CA MET A 181 7.27 -6.09 -5.52
C MET A 181 7.59 -6.20 -4.03
N ALA A 182 7.96 -5.07 -3.45
CA ALA A 182 7.95 -4.82 -2.02
C ALA A 182 7.29 -3.47 -1.75
N ASP A 183 6.30 -3.43 -0.87
CA ASP A 183 5.61 -2.19 -0.51
C ASP A 183 5.73 -1.98 1.00
N MET A 184 6.23 -0.82 1.42
CA MET A 184 6.26 -0.41 2.82
C MET A 184 5.26 0.71 3.02
N GLY A 185 4.06 0.34 3.46
CA GLY A 185 3.02 1.30 3.82
C GLY A 185 3.22 1.88 5.22
N GLY A 186 2.20 2.60 5.69
CA GLY A 186 2.21 3.20 7.03
C GLY A 186 2.21 2.16 8.16
N ALA A 187 1.49 1.05 8.00
CA ALA A 187 1.28 0.08 9.07
C ALA A 187 1.76 -1.36 8.75
N SER A 188 2.02 -1.70 7.50
CA SER A 188 2.55 -3.02 7.13
C SER A 188 3.54 -2.96 5.97
N VAL A 189 4.30 -4.04 5.81
CA VAL A 189 5.15 -4.31 4.65
C VAL A 189 4.60 -5.52 3.91
N GLN A 190 4.58 -5.49 2.59
CA GLN A 190 4.18 -6.59 1.73
C GLN A 190 5.35 -6.94 0.80
N ILE A 191 5.52 -8.23 0.52
CA ILE A 191 6.44 -8.72 -0.50
C ILE A 191 5.67 -9.74 -1.33
N ALA A 192 5.70 -9.59 -2.65
CA ALA A 192 5.09 -10.53 -3.58
C ALA A 192 5.95 -10.73 -4.82
N PHE A 193 6.13 -11.98 -5.23
CA PHE A 193 6.82 -12.33 -6.46
C PHE A 193 6.37 -13.68 -6.99
N GLU A 194 6.55 -13.89 -8.27
CA GLU A 194 6.25 -15.16 -8.91
C GLU A 194 7.27 -16.24 -8.56
N VAL A 195 6.76 -17.46 -8.31
CA VAL A 195 7.57 -18.66 -8.10
C VAL A 195 7.27 -19.71 -9.17
N GLY A 196 8.29 -20.49 -9.52
CA GLY A 196 8.16 -21.59 -10.48
C GLY A 196 7.40 -22.79 -9.91
N LYS A 197 6.83 -23.63 -10.80
CA LYS A 197 6.14 -24.88 -10.40
C LYS A 197 7.05 -25.85 -9.62
N LYS A 198 8.38 -25.77 -9.80
CA LYS A 198 9.39 -26.62 -9.16
C LYS A 198 9.97 -26.04 -7.87
N ASP A 199 9.64 -24.80 -7.51
CA ASP A 199 10.16 -24.21 -6.28
C ASP A 199 9.52 -24.91 -5.07
N SER A 200 10.37 -25.32 -4.13
CA SER A 200 9.95 -26.07 -2.94
C SER A 200 8.94 -25.27 -2.14
N THR A 201 7.80 -25.90 -1.84
CA THR A 201 6.63 -25.27 -1.22
C THR A 201 6.60 -25.45 0.29
N SER A 202 7.75 -25.74 0.90
CA SER A 202 7.86 -25.82 2.35
C SER A 202 7.54 -24.43 2.94
N GLY A 203 6.41 -24.33 3.66
CA GLY A 203 5.92 -23.09 4.27
C GLY A 203 4.60 -22.57 3.68
N GLY A 204 3.97 -21.63 4.38
CA GLY A 204 2.78 -20.91 3.90
C GLY A 204 3.12 -19.70 3.03
N GLY A 205 2.10 -19.02 2.50
CA GLY A 205 2.27 -17.78 1.72
C GLY A 205 2.34 -17.98 0.21
N TYR A 206 1.81 -19.08 -0.32
CA TYR A 206 1.67 -19.30 -1.75
C TYR A 206 0.23 -19.10 -2.19
N GLU A 207 0.02 -18.35 -3.26
CA GLU A 207 -1.31 -18.06 -3.81
C GLU A 207 -1.31 -18.28 -5.32
N GLU A 208 -2.38 -18.88 -5.83
CA GLU A 208 -2.62 -19.03 -7.27
C GLU A 208 -3.61 -17.96 -7.72
N VAL A 209 -3.26 -17.22 -8.76
CA VAL A 209 -4.12 -16.21 -9.36
C VAL A 209 -4.28 -16.48 -10.84
N ASN A 210 -5.50 -16.31 -11.34
CA ASN A 210 -5.80 -16.32 -12.77
C ASN A 210 -6.30 -14.93 -13.15
N LEU A 211 -5.56 -14.24 -14.03
CA LEU A 211 -5.94 -12.90 -14.51
C LEU A 211 -6.86 -12.98 -15.75
N GLY A 212 -6.91 -14.13 -16.43
CA GLY A 212 -7.70 -14.34 -17.64
C GLY A 212 -9.17 -14.64 -17.34
N CYS A 213 -9.99 -14.56 -18.39
CA CYS A 213 -11.42 -14.92 -18.33
C CYS A 213 -11.66 -16.43 -18.51
N THR A 214 -10.65 -17.17 -18.99
CA THR A 214 -10.71 -18.61 -19.24
C THR A 214 -9.84 -19.36 -18.24
N ASN A 215 -10.03 -20.67 -18.12
CA ASN A 215 -9.19 -21.54 -17.29
C ASN A 215 -7.91 -21.99 -17.99
N ASP A 216 -7.43 -21.26 -19.01
CA ASP A 216 -6.15 -21.56 -19.65
C ASP A 216 -4.97 -21.27 -18.72
N ASP A 217 -3.79 -21.77 -19.07
CA ASP A 217 -2.57 -21.57 -18.27
C ASP A 217 -1.84 -20.26 -18.61
N LEU A 218 -2.34 -19.45 -19.55
CA LEU A 218 -1.64 -18.27 -20.06
C LEU A 218 -1.52 -17.19 -19.00
N TYR A 219 -2.61 -16.96 -18.25
CA TYR A 219 -2.70 -15.92 -17.22
C TYR A 219 -2.75 -16.49 -15.80
N LYS A 220 -2.32 -17.74 -15.62
CA LYS A 220 -2.16 -18.34 -14.30
C LYS A 220 -0.77 -18.10 -13.74
N TYR A 221 -0.74 -17.52 -12.54
CA TYR A 221 0.49 -17.20 -11.83
C TYR A 221 0.44 -17.82 -10.45
N ARG A 222 1.59 -18.33 -10.02
CA ARG A 222 1.81 -18.79 -8.66
C ARG A 222 2.73 -17.81 -7.97
N LEU A 223 2.23 -17.19 -6.91
CA LEU A 223 2.92 -16.13 -6.20
C LEU A 223 3.35 -16.61 -4.83
N PHE A 224 4.56 -16.27 -4.41
CA PHE A 224 4.87 -16.16 -2.99
C PHE A 224 4.48 -14.75 -2.54
N VAL A 225 3.67 -14.66 -1.49
CA VAL A 225 3.16 -13.41 -0.95
C VAL A 225 3.20 -13.45 0.57
N THR A 226 3.74 -12.41 1.18
CA THR A 226 3.77 -12.27 2.62
C THR A 226 3.48 -10.84 3.06
N THR A 227 2.99 -10.69 4.30
CA THR A 227 2.71 -9.40 4.92
C THR A 227 3.23 -9.37 6.35
N PHE A 228 3.92 -8.30 6.69
CA PHE A 228 4.41 -8.01 8.04
C PHE A 228 3.57 -6.87 8.64
N LEU A 229 2.48 -7.23 9.32
CA LEU A 229 1.64 -6.25 10.02
C LEU A 229 2.40 -5.63 11.20
N GLY A 230 2.34 -4.31 11.33
CA GLY A 230 3.08 -3.54 12.33
C GLY A 230 4.54 -3.27 11.95
N TYR A 231 4.95 -3.52 10.71
CA TYR A 231 6.31 -3.24 10.21
C TYR A 231 6.35 -2.10 9.18
N GLY A 232 5.20 -1.47 8.89
CA GLY A 232 5.18 -0.23 8.12
C GLY A 232 5.80 0.94 8.90
N VAL A 233 6.10 2.04 8.23
CA VAL A 233 6.92 3.14 8.80
C VAL A 233 6.37 3.73 10.10
N ASN A 234 5.04 3.96 10.19
CA ASN A 234 4.43 4.60 11.35
C ASN A 234 4.36 3.62 12.53
N GLU A 235 4.05 2.36 12.25
CA GLU A 235 4.05 1.32 13.28
C GLU A 235 5.47 0.97 13.75
N GLY A 236 6.46 1.02 12.85
CA GLY A 236 7.87 0.90 13.17
C GLY A 236 8.33 2.02 14.11
N LEU A 237 8.02 3.27 13.78
CA LEU A 237 8.28 4.42 14.65
C LEU A 237 7.58 4.28 16.00
N ARG A 238 6.30 3.88 16.03
CA ARG A 238 5.55 3.66 17.27
C ARG A 238 6.19 2.59 18.14
N LYS A 239 6.63 1.47 17.57
CA LYS A 239 7.34 0.40 18.29
C LYS A 239 8.69 0.88 18.84
N TYR A 240 9.43 1.64 18.05
CA TYR A 240 10.70 2.25 18.47
C TYR A 240 10.51 3.23 19.64
N GLU A 241 9.53 4.12 19.56
CA GLU A 241 9.21 5.04 20.66
C GLU A 241 8.77 4.29 21.93
N GLN A 242 8.05 3.17 21.78
CA GLN A 242 7.70 2.30 22.89
C GLN A 242 8.89 1.59 23.52
N SER A 243 9.90 1.19 22.74
CA SER A 243 11.12 0.61 23.30
C SER A 243 11.93 1.63 24.09
N LEU A 244 11.99 2.88 23.63
CA LEU A 244 12.61 3.98 24.38
C LEU A 244 11.90 4.22 25.72
N ASN A 245 10.56 4.20 25.74
CA ASN A 245 9.79 4.41 26.96
C ASN A 245 10.00 3.31 28.02
N ARG A 246 10.23 2.06 27.62
CA ARG A 246 10.51 0.95 28.57
C ARG A 246 11.83 1.15 29.34
N SER A 247 12.74 1.94 28.79
CA SER A 247 14.02 2.27 29.41
C SER A 247 13.93 3.46 30.37
N ILE A 248 12.75 4.08 30.53
CA ILE A 248 12.53 5.25 31.38
C ILE A 248 11.94 4.84 32.73
N THR A 249 12.64 5.17 33.81
CA THR A 249 12.06 5.24 35.16
C THR A 249 11.53 6.65 35.40
N PHE A 250 10.20 6.80 35.48
CA PHE A 250 9.58 8.06 35.87
C PHE A 250 9.67 8.18 37.40
N ASP A 251 10.67 8.90 37.90
CA ASP A 251 10.63 9.39 39.28
C ASP A 251 9.54 10.45 39.41
N ASN A 252 8.95 10.60 40.61
CA ASN A 252 7.91 11.59 40.94
C ASN A 252 8.39 13.06 40.84
N ASP A 253 9.54 13.30 40.24
CA ASP A 253 10.15 14.61 40.11
C ASP A 253 9.55 15.39 38.94
N THR A 254 9.43 16.71 39.11
CA THR A 254 8.65 17.59 38.22
C THR A 254 9.29 17.87 36.85
N ALA A 255 10.51 17.35 36.61
CA ALA A 255 11.26 17.58 35.38
C ALA A 255 10.89 16.56 34.28
N PRO A 256 10.72 17.00 33.01
CA PRO A 256 10.45 16.09 31.91
C PRO A 256 11.67 15.20 31.63
N VAL A 257 11.46 13.88 31.55
CA VAL A 257 12.53 12.92 31.24
C VAL A 257 13.04 13.14 29.81
N ILE A 258 14.35 13.34 29.66
CA ILE A 258 15.01 13.52 28.36
C ILE A 258 15.72 12.22 27.97
N VAL A 259 15.32 11.65 26.84
CA VAL A 259 15.94 10.48 26.22
C VAL A 259 16.80 10.92 25.03
N LYS A 260 18.08 10.54 25.04
CA LYS A 260 18.95 10.70 23.88
C LYS A 260 18.57 9.68 22.82
N ASP A 261 18.33 10.16 21.60
CA ASP A 261 17.78 9.35 20.53
C ASP A 261 18.70 9.33 19.30
N PRO A 262 19.32 8.19 18.95
CA PRO A 262 20.18 8.08 17.79
C PRO A 262 19.45 8.17 16.44
N CYS A 263 18.18 7.80 16.40
CA CYS A 263 17.34 7.81 15.20
C CYS A 263 16.69 9.16 14.90
N LEU A 264 16.82 10.13 15.81
CA LEU A 264 16.32 11.48 15.60
C LEU A 264 17.49 12.39 15.14
N PRO A 265 17.27 13.27 14.13
CA PRO A 265 18.28 14.23 13.67
C PRO A 265 18.93 15.01 14.80
N LEU A 266 20.21 15.35 14.64
CA LEU A 266 21.00 16.01 15.67
C LEU A 266 20.29 17.27 16.20
N ASN A 267 20.19 17.37 17.54
CA ASN A 267 19.53 18.47 18.25
C ASN A 267 18.02 18.63 18.00
N LEU A 268 17.38 17.81 17.16
CA LEU A 268 15.93 17.83 17.04
C LEU A 268 15.31 17.35 18.35
N VAL A 269 14.29 18.07 18.81
CA VAL A 269 13.57 17.77 20.05
C VAL A 269 12.14 17.41 19.70
N LYS A 270 11.67 16.24 20.15
CA LYS A 270 10.28 15.82 20.00
C LYS A 270 9.67 15.40 21.34
N ARG A 271 8.43 15.82 21.57
CA ARG A 271 7.62 15.37 22.71
C ARG A 271 6.83 14.13 22.29
N VAL A 272 6.92 13.07 23.10
CA VAL A 272 6.18 11.82 22.87
C VAL A 272 5.29 11.54 24.09
N GLY A 273 4.02 11.24 23.82
CA GLY A 273 3.08 10.82 24.85
C GLY A 273 3.39 9.41 25.33
N ALA A 274 3.37 9.21 26.65
CA ALA A 274 3.48 7.91 27.29
C ALA A 274 2.13 7.52 27.92
N LYS A 275 2.06 6.30 28.49
CA LYS A 275 0.84 5.84 29.19
C LYS A 275 0.55 6.75 30.39
N ASN A 276 -0.74 6.94 30.71
CA ASN A 276 -1.22 7.75 31.84
C ASN A 276 -1.01 9.27 31.70
N SER A 277 -1.11 9.80 30.48
CA SER A 277 -0.98 11.25 30.21
C SER A 277 0.38 11.87 30.54
N SER A 278 1.39 11.04 30.86
CA SER A 278 2.78 11.47 30.98
C SER A 278 3.41 11.64 29.60
N TYR A 279 4.57 12.31 29.56
CA TYR A 279 5.32 12.48 28.31
C TYR A 279 6.82 12.47 28.61
N PHE A 280 7.60 12.11 27.59
CA PHE A 280 9.05 12.24 27.61
C PHE A 280 9.52 13.04 26.39
N ILE A 281 10.74 13.56 26.49
CA ILE A 281 11.38 14.37 25.46
C ILE A 281 12.46 13.52 24.79
N ARG A 282 12.34 13.32 23.49
CA ARG A 282 13.40 12.74 22.64
C ARG A 282 14.32 13.86 22.18
N LYS A 283 15.61 13.74 22.43
CA LYS A 283 16.65 14.66 21.94
C LYS A 283 17.58 13.91 21.00
N GLY A 284 17.61 14.33 19.74
CA GLY A 284 18.36 13.63 18.70
C GLY A 284 19.87 13.77 18.83
N THR A 285 20.57 12.66 18.66
CA THR A 285 22.04 12.60 18.60
C THR A 285 22.54 12.40 17.18
N GLY A 286 21.67 12.08 16.21
CA GLY A 286 22.04 11.93 14.81
C GLY A 286 23.01 10.77 14.54
N ASN A 287 23.05 9.78 15.42
CA ASN A 287 23.99 8.65 15.34
C ASN A 287 23.40 7.51 14.51
N TRP A 288 23.74 7.49 13.21
CA TRP A 288 23.20 6.47 12.31
C TRP A 288 23.59 5.05 12.74
N GLU A 289 24.84 4.81 13.11
CA GLU A 289 25.30 3.47 13.46
C GLU A 289 24.50 2.87 14.62
N GLU A 290 24.27 3.66 15.67
CA GLU A 290 23.50 3.24 16.84
C GLU A 290 22.01 3.06 16.48
N CYS A 291 21.44 3.99 15.71
CA CYS A 291 20.06 3.87 15.23
C CYS A 291 19.85 2.61 14.40
N PHE A 292 20.75 2.31 13.46
CA PHE A 292 20.68 1.13 12.61
C PHE A 292 20.68 -0.15 13.47
N LEU A 293 21.54 -0.21 14.47
CA LEU A 293 21.63 -1.37 15.37
C LEU A 293 20.36 -1.53 16.22
N ASP A 294 19.87 -0.44 16.82
CA ASP A 294 18.66 -0.43 17.64
C ASP A 294 17.43 -0.88 16.85
N VAL A 295 17.23 -0.31 15.66
CA VAL A 295 16.11 -0.64 14.78
C VAL A 295 16.25 -2.05 14.22
N SER A 296 17.45 -2.47 13.82
CA SER A 296 17.68 -3.84 13.32
C SER A 296 17.30 -4.87 14.38
N LYS A 297 17.72 -4.66 15.63
CA LYS A 297 17.37 -5.54 16.75
C LYS A 297 15.85 -5.66 16.91
N LEU A 298 15.12 -4.54 16.89
CA LEU A 298 13.65 -4.53 17.00
C LEU A 298 12.94 -5.28 15.85
N ILE A 299 13.54 -5.28 14.65
CA ILE A 299 12.95 -5.93 13.48
C ILE A 299 13.26 -7.43 13.45
N THR A 300 14.48 -7.82 13.82
CA THR A 300 14.97 -9.20 13.69
C THR A 300 14.74 -10.05 14.94
N GLU A 301 14.48 -9.46 16.10
CA GLU A 301 14.12 -10.21 17.30
C GLU A 301 12.81 -10.95 17.06
N SER A 302 12.93 -12.28 16.94
CA SER A 302 11.80 -13.14 16.75
C SER A 302 11.88 -14.36 17.64
N SER A 303 10.74 -14.68 18.26
CA SER A 303 10.52 -15.88 19.05
C SER A 303 9.89 -17.01 18.24
N GLU A 304 9.78 -16.88 16.90
CA GLU A 304 9.07 -17.84 16.04
C GLU A 304 9.81 -19.18 15.96
N PRO A 305 9.26 -20.28 16.50
CA PRO A 305 9.97 -21.55 16.60
C PRO A 305 10.41 -22.14 15.26
N GLN A 306 9.61 -21.92 14.22
CA GLN A 306 9.90 -22.37 12.85
C GLN A 306 11.17 -21.73 12.28
N CYS A 307 11.46 -20.49 12.67
CA CYS A 307 12.59 -19.72 12.16
C CYS A 307 13.93 -20.06 12.84
N TYR A 308 13.94 -20.95 13.84
CA TYR A 308 15.19 -21.51 14.37
C TYR A 308 15.79 -22.59 13.47
N LYS A 309 14.97 -23.22 12.61
CA LYS A 309 15.39 -24.32 11.73
C LYS A 309 15.43 -23.91 10.26
N GLU A 310 14.55 -22.99 9.86
CA GLU A 310 14.41 -22.55 8.47
C GLU A 310 14.86 -21.10 8.29
N LYS A 311 15.26 -20.72 7.07
CA LYS A 311 15.53 -19.32 6.74
C LYS A 311 14.20 -18.57 6.74
N CYS A 312 14.11 -17.47 7.49
CA CYS A 312 12.91 -16.65 7.54
C CYS A 312 13.18 -15.19 7.14
N TYR A 313 12.23 -14.60 6.41
CA TYR A 313 12.16 -13.16 6.25
C TYR A 313 11.76 -12.51 7.58
N LEU A 314 12.57 -11.53 7.99
CA LEU A 314 12.46 -10.78 9.26
C LEU A 314 12.34 -11.68 10.50
N GLY A 315 12.82 -12.93 10.42
CA GLY A 315 12.67 -13.92 11.49
C GLY A 315 11.22 -14.35 11.75
N LYS A 316 10.25 -13.99 10.89
CA LYS A 316 8.81 -14.24 11.11
C LYS A 316 8.21 -15.26 10.15
N VAL A 317 8.55 -15.15 8.88
CA VAL A 317 7.91 -15.91 7.80
C VAL A 317 8.97 -16.74 7.11
N VAL A 318 8.71 -18.05 6.98
CA VAL A 318 9.57 -18.96 6.23
C VAL A 318 9.79 -18.42 4.82
N ALA A 319 11.06 -18.23 4.47
CA ALA A 319 11.45 -17.76 3.15
C ALA A 319 11.41 -18.93 2.16
N PRO A 320 10.94 -18.71 0.92
CA PRO A 320 11.05 -19.72 -0.12
C PRO A 320 12.53 -20.01 -0.42
N SER A 321 12.79 -21.15 -1.07
CA SER A 321 14.13 -21.53 -1.50
C SER A 321 14.74 -20.55 -2.51
N LEU A 322 13.90 -19.80 -3.22
CA LEU A 322 14.29 -18.77 -4.17
C LEU A 322 14.87 -17.55 -3.44
N SER A 323 16.07 -17.14 -3.84
CA SER A 323 16.71 -15.96 -3.25
C SER A 323 16.08 -14.67 -3.78
N LEU A 324 15.84 -13.69 -2.89
CA LEU A 324 15.45 -12.34 -3.33
C LEU A 324 16.52 -11.69 -4.23
N SER A 325 17.79 -12.09 -4.10
CA SER A 325 18.87 -11.55 -4.94
C SER A 325 18.79 -11.97 -6.41
N SER A 326 17.99 -12.99 -6.75
CA SER A 326 17.76 -13.42 -8.13
C SER A 326 16.48 -12.85 -8.74
N ILE A 327 15.77 -12.00 -8.00
CA ILE A 327 14.49 -11.41 -8.42
C ILE A 327 14.70 -9.91 -8.65
N GLU A 328 14.28 -9.41 -9.81
CA GLU A 328 14.12 -7.96 -10.02
C GLU A 328 12.95 -7.50 -9.14
N LEU A 329 13.22 -6.64 -8.16
CA LEU A 329 12.26 -6.22 -7.13
C LEU A 329 12.03 -4.71 -7.19
N TYR A 330 10.78 -4.29 -7.29
CA TYR A 330 10.38 -2.88 -7.23
C TYR A 330 9.92 -2.52 -5.82
N GLY A 331 10.51 -1.48 -5.25
CA GLY A 331 10.15 -0.94 -3.93
C GLY A 331 9.18 0.23 -4.06
N PHE A 332 8.04 0.16 -3.37
CA PHE A 332 6.99 1.19 -3.38
C PHE A 332 6.83 1.89 -2.03
N SER A 333 6.07 2.99 -2.04
CA SER A 333 5.74 3.80 -0.85
C SER A 333 6.99 4.28 -0.13
N GLU A 334 7.24 3.88 1.12
CA GLU A 334 8.36 4.40 1.92
C GLU A 334 9.73 3.99 1.36
N TYR A 335 9.80 2.92 0.58
CA TYR A 335 11.01 2.62 -0.19
C TYR A 335 11.34 3.72 -1.22
N TRP A 336 10.32 4.40 -1.76
CA TRP A 336 10.50 5.55 -2.64
C TRP A 336 10.63 6.86 -1.84
N PHE A 337 9.69 7.19 -0.96
CA PHE A 337 9.67 8.47 -0.24
C PHE A 337 10.93 8.71 0.59
N SER A 338 11.45 7.68 1.27
CA SER A 338 12.68 7.82 2.05
C SER A 338 13.93 7.96 1.18
N LEU A 339 13.94 7.40 -0.02
CA LEU A 339 15.10 7.45 -0.91
C LEU A 339 15.09 8.69 -1.80
N GLU A 340 13.97 9.01 -2.42
CA GLU A 340 13.84 10.15 -3.33
C GLU A 340 13.63 11.45 -2.55
N ASP A 341 12.52 11.58 -1.82
CA ASP A 341 12.11 12.86 -1.25
C ASP A 341 13.05 13.38 -0.15
N VAL A 342 13.79 12.47 0.51
CA VAL A 342 14.71 12.80 1.61
C VAL A 342 16.17 12.71 1.18
N LEU A 343 16.56 11.64 0.48
CA LEU A 343 17.96 11.39 0.16
C LEU A 343 18.32 11.72 -1.29
N ASP A 344 17.36 12.00 -2.19
CA ASP A 344 17.63 12.21 -3.62
C ASP A 344 18.43 11.03 -4.22
N LEU A 345 17.92 9.81 -3.99
CA LEU A 345 18.48 8.52 -4.41
C LEU A 345 17.40 7.60 -5.00
N GLY A 346 16.33 8.13 -5.59
CA GLY A 346 15.31 7.33 -6.26
C GLY A 346 15.88 6.50 -7.41
N GLY A 347 15.17 5.43 -7.75
CA GLY A 347 15.57 4.47 -8.79
C GLY A 347 16.36 3.28 -8.26
N THR A 348 17.50 2.96 -8.88
CA THR A 348 18.27 1.76 -8.55
C THR A 348 18.88 1.85 -7.16
N TYR A 349 18.46 0.96 -6.27
CA TYR A 349 18.94 0.89 -4.91
C TYR A 349 20.44 0.57 -4.82
N ASN A 350 21.17 1.37 -4.03
CA ASN A 350 22.58 1.12 -3.69
C ASN A 350 22.80 1.32 -2.19
N PHE A 351 23.01 0.24 -1.46
CA PHE A 351 23.17 0.26 0.00
C PHE A 351 24.27 1.23 0.47
N SER A 352 25.42 1.27 -0.20
CA SER A 352 26.54 2.14 0.20
C SER A 352 26.19 3.63 0.05
N ALA A 353 25.53 3.99 -1.06
CA ALA A 353 25.08 5.36 -1.30
C ALA A 353 24.02 5.80 -0.28
N VAL A 354 23.04 4.93 -0.01
CA VAL A 354 21.98 5.17 0.98
C VAL A 354 22.58 5.39 2.37
N VAL A 355 23.45 4.48 2.83
CA VAL A 355 24.12 4.61 4.12
C VAL A 355 24.92 5.90 4.22
N THR A 356 25.63 6.28 3.15
CA THR A 356 26.44 7.51 3.15
C THR A 356 25.59 8.76 3.27
N LYS A 357 24.52 8.89 2.48
CA LYS A 357 23.61 10.05 2.56
C LYS A 357 22.81 10.05 3.87
N ALA A 358 22.36 8.88 4.35
CA ALA A 358 21.66 8.77 5.64
C ALA A 358 22.52 9.25 6.81
N ARG A 359 23.80 8.86 6.90
CA ARG A 359 24.73 9.40 7.92
C ARG A 359 24.80 10.91 7.90
N ARG A 360 24.92 11.48 6.71
CA ARG A 360 25.02 12.93 6.52
C ARG A 360 23.72 13.63 6.91
N PHE A 361 22.57 13.04 6.57
CA PHE A 361 21.26 13.58 6.90
C PHE A 361 21.02 13.56 8.42
N CYS A 362 21.27 12.44 9.09
CA CYS A 362 21.05 12.31 10.54
C CYS A 362 21.89 13.29 11.38
N ARG A 363 23.08 13.66 10.91
CA ARG A 363 24.00 14.57 11.62
C ARG A 363 23.72 16.07 11.41
N GLN A 364 22.76 16.43 10.56
CA GLN A 364 22.41 17.83 10.27
C GLN A 364 21.59 18.47 11.38
#